data_AF-A0A087UYY3-F1
#
_entry.id   AF-A0A087UYY3-F1
#
_cell.length_a   1.000
_cell.length_b   1.000
_cell.length_c   1.000
_cell.angle_alpha   90.00
_cell.angle_beta   90.00
_cell.angle_gamma   90.00
#
_symmetry.space_group_name_H-M   'P 1'
#
loop_
_entity.id
_entity.type
_entity.pdbx_description
1 polymer ?
#
loop_
_entity_poly.entity_id
_entity_poly.type
_entity_poly.pdbx_seq_one_letter_code
_entity_poly.pdbx_strand_id
1 'polypeptide(L)'
;MEKSKQTLSSSLKALNLMCCDDSPLICSVTAQALKLECSLILLQALIKEFKTVTDRNGIDFDICHLQLTLKGLEAKFVNDAAFFLSVERDHAYFRKTLLTILKGKLFREYITHLKLRLDTCNSVEEVQNWLWKFVNVCCIIPRISETPTILSVCRFLFRSEEKDVELYIFIAELLEFCYNVDIQDSSLVTSLLILTINWYILDIADVAHFPQPFYRSGFLGFLLKHTINAKFDLISYCSEFPRSLWIYSKSFSVFDAVSCGNEEQTLMLLQHGMEVFTAKDLSESGHVFQNIPQVIPQTHLLILQMMQRMRPDLSNLDFLQSRDSEHFFVTQKQRKCFNIVWRVIPDPYIKYTEMALAIYSEHRFLEQHNAFQPMRCEELLNYALLYETCFKDMATSPKEPRNLKHLCRCAIRKNLKEMWKLPSGISCLKLPEILKDYLNLKYD
;
A
#
# COMPACT_ATOMS: atom_id res chain seq x y z
N MET A 1 21.66 10.34 -24.89
CA MET A 1 22.85 10.20 -23.99
C MET A 1 22.73 10.99 -22.70
N GLU A 2 22.13 12.20 -22.69
CA GLU A 2 22.05 13.06 -21.49
C GLU A 2 21.26 12.46 -20.32
N LYS A 3 20.05 11.92 -20.55
CA LYS A 3 19.29 11.19 -19.51
C LYS A 3 20.11 10.10 -18.81
N SER A 4 20.99 9.43 -19.55
CA SER A 4 21.81 8.34 -19.03
C SER A 4 23.02 8.81 -18.22
N LYS A 5 23.57 10.00 -18.53
CA LYS A 5 24.57 10.66 -17.67
C LYS A 5 23.94 11.14 -16.37
N GLN A 6 22.69 11.61 -16.44
CA GLN A 6 21.92 12.06 -15.28
C GLN A 6 21.67 10.91 -14.30
N THR A 7 21.22 9.74 -14.75
CA THR A 7 20.99 8.56 -13.87
C THR A 7 22.27 8.07 -13.19
N LEU A 8 23.40 8.12 -13.89
CA LEU A 8 24.71 7.72 -13.34
C LEU A 8 25.16 8.71 -12.26
N SER A 9 25.05 10.01 -12.52
CA SER A 9 25.34 11.06 -11.55
C SER A 9 24.47 10.96 -10.30
N SER A 10 23.19 10.61 -10.43
CA SER A 10 22.32 10.32 -9.29
C SER A 10 22.88 9.17 -8.45
N SER A 11 23.25 8.06 -9.10
CA SER A 11 23.75 6.86 -8.42
C SER A 11 25.05 7.14 -7.66
N LEU A 12 25.93 7.99 -8.22
CA LEU A 12 27.15 8.46 -7.55
C LEU A 12 26.88 9.39 -6.36
N LYS A 13 25.86 10.25 -6.45
CA LYS A 13 25.42 11.06 -5.31
C LYS A 13 24.87 10.20 -4.16
N ALA A 14 24.15 9.11 -4.46
CA ALA A 14 23.71 8.16 -3.43
C ALA A 14 24.90 7.50 -2.73
N LEU A 15 25.95 7.15 -3.47
CA LEU A 15 27.17 6.56 -2.91
C LEU A 15 27.91 7.56 -2.00
N ASN A 16 27.93 8.85 -2.34
CA ASN A 16 28.50 9.89 -1.46
C ASN A 16 27.70 10.06 -0.15
N LEU A 17 26.38 9.87 -0.17
CA LEU A 17 25.55 9.89 1.05
C LEU A 17 25.80 8.69 1.97
N MET A 18 26.35 7.59 1.44
CA MET A 18 26.80 6.44 2.24
C MET A 18 28.13 6.71 2.97
N CYS A 19 28.81 7.82 2.69
CA CYS A 19 30.23 8.00 2.97
C CYS A 19 30.55 8.98 4.13
N CYS A 20 29.62 9.23 5.04
CA CYS A 20 29.74 10.35 5.99
C CYS A 20 30.40 10.07 7.35
N ASP A 21 30.94 8.87 7.63
CA ASP A 21 31.63 8.60 8.91
C ASP A 21 32.89 7.73 8.70
N ASP A 22 33.94 7.93 9.52
CA ASP A 22 35.29 7.32 9.43
C ASP A 22 35.36 5.80 9.76
N SER A 23 34.32 5.05 9.40
CA SER A 23 34.26 3.61 9.60
C SER A 23 35.17 2.86 8.61
N PRO A 24 36.02 1.92 9.04
CA PRO A 24 36.83 1.09 8.13
C PRO A 24 35.96 0.23 7.19
N LEU A 25 34.70 -0.04 7.54
CA LEU A 25 33.74 -0.71 6.66
C LEU A 25 33.25 0.21 5.52
N ILE A 26 33.19 1.52 5.77
CA ILE A 26 32.87 2.52 4.74
C ILE A 26 34.01 2.57 3.73
N CYS A 27 35.29 2.45 4.12
CA CYS A 27 36.37 2.29 3.15
C CYS A 27 36.15 1.10 2.20
N SER A 28 35.53 0.00 2.64
CA SER A 28 35.14 -1.12 1.77
C SER A 28 34.00 -0.75 0.83
N VAL A 29 32.91 -0.16 1.34
CA VAL A 29 31.76 0.24 0.51
C VAL A 29 32.12 1.37 -0.44
N THR A 30 32.88 2.37 -0.01
CA THR A 30 33.40 3.46 -0.83
C THR A 30 34.44 2.96 -1.85
N ALA A 31 35.30 2.00 -1.48
CA ALA A 31 36.18 1.35 -2.46
C ALA A 31 35.39 0.50 -3.45
N GLN A 32 34.32 -0.16 -3.02
CA GLN A 32 33.40 -0.88 -3.91
C GLN A 32 32.57 0.07 -4.77
N ALA A 33 32.19 1.24 -4.25
CA ALA A 33 31.48 2.30 -4.93
C ALA A 33 32.34 2.95 -6.01
N LEU A 34 33.61 3.25 -5.69
CA LEU A 34 34.62 3.67 -6.65
C LEU A 34 34.91 2.57 -7.67
N LYS A 35 35.02 1.31 -7.23
CA LYS A 35 35.12 0.17 -8.16
C LYS A 35 33.89 0.08 -9.05
N LEU A 36 32.69 0.38 -8.54
CA LEU A 36 31.45 0.37 -9.30
C LEU A 36 31.38 1.53 -10.28
N GLU A 37 31.76 2.73 -9.86
CA GLU A 37 31.89 3.90 -10.69
C GLU A 37 32.87 3.64 -11.82
N CYS A 38 34.07 3.15 -11.47
CA CYS A 38 35.07 2.70 -12.42
C CYS A 38 34.53 1.59 -13.31
N SER A 39 33.83 0.58 -12.79
CA SER A 39 33.22 -0.49 -13.57
C SER A 39 32.14 0.05 -14.50
N LEU A 40 31.34 1.04 -14.10
CA LEU A 40 30.31 1.65 -14.92
C LEU A 40 30.89 2.59 -15.98
N ILE A 41 31.97 3.31 -15.66
CA ILE A 41 32.73 4.12 -16.61
C ILE A 41 33.46 3.22 -17.61
N LEU A 42 34.14 2.17 -17.16
CA LEU A 42 34.76 1.14 -17.99
C LEU A 42 33.71 0.46 -18.85
N LEU A 43 32.57 0.09 -18.29
CA LEU A 43 31.49 -0.50 -19.04
C LEU A 43 30.93 0.50 -20.04
N GLN A 44 30.81 1.79 -19.73
CA GLN A 44 30.42 2.82 -20.71
C GLN A 44 31.46 3.04 -21.80
N ALA A 45 32.75 2.96 -21.47
CA ALA A 45 33.84 3.06 -22.41
C ALA A 45 33.86 1.84 -23.34
N LEU A 46 33.79 0.63 -22.76
CA LEU A 46 33.60 -0.64 -23.46
C LEU A 46 32.35 -0.58 -24.33
N ILE A 47 31.21 -0.11 -23.81
CA ILE A 47 29.96 0.06 -24.57
C ILE A 47 30.14 0.98 -25.78
N LYS A 48 30.87 2.08 -25.59
CA LYS A 48 31.16 3.03 -26.67
C LYS A 48 32.05 2.38 -27.73
N GLU A 49 33.01 1.57 -27.28
CA GLU A 49 33.91 0.79 -28.11
C GLU A 49 33.16 -0.34 -28.86
N PHE A 50 32.33 -1.12 -28.16
CA PHE A 50 31.40 -2.10 -28.71
C PHE A 50 30.55 -1.49 -29.82
N LYS A 51 29.89 -0.36 -29.57
CA LYS A 51 29.10 0.33 -30.59
C LYS A 51 29.94 0.67 -31.84
N THR A 52 31.17 1.14 -31.65
CA THR A 52 32.05 1.46 -32.78
C THR A 52 32.59 0.22 -33.51
N VAL A 53 32.66 -0.94 -32.86
CA VAL A 53 33.17 -2.21 -33.41
C VAL A 53 32.05 -3.01 -34.09
N THR A 54 30.86 -3.09 -33.49
CA THR A 54 29.68 -3.73 -34.09
C THR A 54 29.20 -2.98 -35.34
N ASP A 55 29.29 -1.64 -35.34
CA ASP A 55 28.99 -0.83 -36.52
C ASP A 55 30.00 -1.03 -37.66
N ARG A 56 31.13 -1.72 -37.41
CA ARG A 56 32.25 -1.77 -38.36
C ARG A 56 32.56 -3.11 -38.98
N ASN A 57 32.56 -4.28 -38.32
CA ASN A 57 33.07 -5.51 -39.00
C ASN A 57 32.82 -6.89 -38.38
N GLY A 58 31.76 -7.15 -37.58
CA GLY A 58 31.43 -8.53 -37.16
C GLY A 58 32.58 -9.31 -36.49
N ILE A 59 33.41 -8.62 -35.70
CA ILE A 59 34.61 -9.20 -35.07
C ILE A 59 34.22 -9.88 -33.75
N ASP A 60 34.69 -11.11 -33.56
CA ASP A 60 34.60 -11.87 -32.30
C ASP A 60 35.28 -11.10 -31.15
N PHE A 61 34.55 -10.89 -30.07
CA PHE A 61 35.03 -10.11 -28.93
C PHE A 61 35.84 -10.97 -27.96
N ASP A 62 36.95 -10.44 -27.41
CA ASP A 62 37.75 -11.12 -26.40
C ASP A 62 37.08 -11.06 -25.01
N ILE A 63 36.29 -12.10 -24.73
CA ILE A 63 35.59 -12.31 -23.45
C ILE A 63 36.57 -12.31 -22.25
N CYS A 64 37.84 -12.67 -22.45
CA CYS A 64 38.80 -12.81 -21.35
C CYS A 64 39.08 -11.48 -20.66
N HIS A 65 39.12 -10.38 -21.42
CA HIS A 65 39.38 -9.05 -20.86
C HIS A 65 38.20 -8.53 -20.01
N LEU A 66 36.97 -8.88 -20.41
CA LEU A 66 35.77 -8.60 -19.63
C LEU A 66 35.76 -9.40 -18.32
N GLN A 67 36.09 -10.69 -18.37
CA GLN A 67 36.14 -11.57 -17.19
C GLN A 67 37.13 -11.05 -16.13
N LEU A 68 38.29 -10.55 -16.54
CA LEU A 68 39.26 -9.93 -15.65
C LEU A 68 38.72 -8.65 -14.99
N THR A 69 37.94 -7.85 -15.74
CA THR A 69 37.34 -6.60 -15.26
C THR A 69 36.17 -6.86 -14.31
N LEU A 70 35.42 -7.94 -14.54
CA LEU A 70 34.30 -8.38 -13.70
C LEU A 70 34.74 -9.31 -12.55
N LYS A 71 36.04 -9.53 -12.39
CA LYS A 71 36.62 -10.40 -11.36
C LYS A 71 36.23 -9.89 -9.96
N GLY A 72 35.46 -10.68 -9.22
CA GLY A 72 34.89 -10.33 -7.91
C GLY A 72 33.37 -10.12 -7.91
N LEU A 73 32.73 -10.22 -9.07
CA LEU A 73 31.29 -10.38 -9.20
C LEU A 73 30.94 -11.88 -9.25
N GLU A 74 29.69 -12.25 -8.97
CA GLU A 74 29.26 -13.66 -8.99
C GLU A 74 29.56 -14.30 -10.35
N ALA A 75 30.07 -15.53 -10.37
CA ALA A 75 30.39 -16.23 -11.62
C ALA A 75 29.17 -16.30 -12.57
N LYS A 76 27.97 -16.45 -12.00
CA LYS A 76 26.70 -16.38 -12.74
C LYS A 76 26.55 -15.08 -13.52
N PHE A 77 26.88 -13.95 -12.92
CA PHE A 77 26.82 -12.63 -13.56
C PHE A 77 27.82 -12.51 -14.71
N VAL A 78 29.04 -13.01 -14.53
CA VAL A 78 30.07 -12.99 -15.57
C VAL A 78 29.62 -13.82 -16.78
N ASN A 79 28.98 -14.96 -16.53
CA ASN A 79 28.42 -15.84 -17.56
C ASN A 79 27.21 -15.20 -18.27
N ASP A 80 26.29 -14.59 -17.50
CA ASP A 80 25.14 -13.87 -18.06
C ASP A 80 25.61 -12.68 -18.92
N ALA A 81 26.64 -11.95 -18.47
CA ALA A 81 27.21 -10.85 -19.22
C ALA A 81 27.88 -11.30 -20.51
N ALA A 82 28.66 -12.39 -20.47
CA ALA A 82 29.24 -12.99 -21.67
C ALA A 82 28.17 -13.46 -22.66
N PHE A 83 27.07 -14.05 -22.15
CA PHE A 83 25.93 -14.46 -22.97
C PHE A 83 25.19 -13.28 -23.61
N PHE A 84 24.93 -12.19 -22.89
CA PHE A 84 24.28 -11.02 -23.47
C PHE A 84 25.15 -10.26 -24.45
N LEU A 85 26.48 -10.38 -24.34
CA LEU A 85 27.40 -9.82 -25.31
C LEU A 85 27.55 -10.69 -26.57
N SER A 86 27.29 -12.01 -26.48
CA SER A 86 27.36 -12.93 -27.62
C SER A 86 26.08 -12.98 -28.45
N VAL A 87 24.94 -12.63 -27.86
CA VAL A 87 23.68 -12.45 -28.59
C VAL A 87 23.62 -10.99 -29.03
N GLU A 88 23.52 -10.69 -30.33
CA GLU A 88 23.31 -9.34 -30.91
C GLU A 88 22.02 -8.63 -30.44
N ARG A 89 21.45 -9.02 -29.30
CA ARG A 89 20.26 -8.41 -28.73
C ARG A 89 20.59 -7.12 -28.00
N ASP A 90 19.62 -6.23 -28.15
CA ASP A 90 19.46 -4.88 -27.64
C ASP A 90 20.43 -4.50 -26.50
N HIS A 91 21.52 -3.83 -26.84
CA HIS A 91 22.51 -3.28 -25.90
C HIS A 91 21.89 -2.53 -24.70
N ALA A 92 20.72 -1.90 -24.92
CA ALA A 92 19.95 -1.26 -23.86
C ALA A 92 19.54 -2.25 -22.75
N TYR A 93 19.23 -3.49 -23.12
CA TYR A 93 18.89 -4.59 -22.22
C TYR A 93 20.09 -5.00 -21.37
N PHE A 94 21.25 -5.30 -21.97
CA PHE A 94 22.44 -5.70 -21.20
C PHE A 94 22.82 -4.64 -20.17
N ARG A 95 22.86 -3.36 -20.58
CA ARG A 95 23.13 -2.23 -19.68
C ARG A 95 22.12 -2.16 -18.53
N LYS A 96 20.83 -2.37 -18.82
CA LYS A 96 19.76 -2.36 -17.80
C LYS A 96 19.95 -3.51 -16.79
N THR A 97 20.17 -4.73 -17.28
CA THR A 97 20.39 -5.93 -16.44
C THR A 97 21.62 -5.79 -15.56
N LEU A 98 22.73 -5.31 -16.12
CA LEU A 98 23.94 -5.09 -15.35
C LEU A 98 23.74 -4.07 -14.23
N LEU A 99 23.12 -2.93 -14.55
CA LEU A 99 22.78 -1.90 -13.56
C LEU A 99 21.87 -2.45 -12.46
N THR A 100 20.88 -3.28 -12.80
CA THR A 100 20.00 -3.93 -11.83
C THR A 100 20.77 -4.80 -10.84
N ILE A 101 21.67 -5.64 -11.34
CA ILE A 101 22.43 -6.58 -10.49
C ILE A 101 23.39 -5.82 -9.58
N LEU A 102 24.11 -4.85 -10.15
CA LEU A 102 25.03 -3.99 -9.42
C LEU A 102 24.31 -3.17 -8.34
N LYS A 103 23.16 -2.56 -8.66
CA LYS A 103 22.30 -1.87 -7.68
C LYS A 103 21.87 -2.82 -6.57
N GLY A 104 21.37 -4.02 -6.92
CA GLY A 104 20.91 -4.99 -5.92
C GLY A 104 22.01 -5.45 -4.96
N LYS A 105 23.24 -5.68 -5.45
CA LYS A 105 24.37 -6.06 -4.58
C LYS A 105 24.74 -4.95 -3.62
N LEU A 106 24.96 -3.74 -4.13
CA LEU A 106 25.29 -2.58 -3.30
C LEU A 106 24.20 -2.28 -2.29
N PHE A 107 22.94 -2.41 -2.69
CA PHE A 107 21.82 -2.18 -1.80
C PHE A 107 21.80 -3.20 -0.66
N ARG A 108 22.06 -4.49 -0.92
CA ARG A 108 22.16 -5.51 0.16
C ARG A 108 23.33 -5.24 1.11
N GLU A 109 24.50 -4.87 0.59
CA GLU A 109 25.65 -4.50 1.42
C GLU A 109 25.30 -3.27 2.28
N TYR A 110 24.60 -2.28 1.70
CA TYR A 110 24.12 -1.11 2.41
C TYR A 110 23.08 -1.43 3.49
N ILE A 111 22.08 -2.26 3.20
CA ILE A 111 21.10 -2.75 4.19
C ILE A 111 21.83 -3.43 5.35
N THR A 112 22.74 -4.36 5.04
CA THR A 112 23.50 -5.09 6.05
C THR A 112 24.28 -4.13 6.95
N HIS A 113 24.91 -3.11 6.34
CA HIS A 113 25.59 -2.08 7.10
C HIS A 113 24.64 -1.25 7.95
N LEU A 114 23.50 -0.83 7.39
CA LEU A 114 22.51 -0.02 8.08
C LEU A 114 21.94 -0.78 9.29
N LYS A 115 21.64 -2.09 9.17
CA LYS A 115 21.25 -2.95 10.29
C LYS A 115 22.29 -2.90 11.41
N LEU A 116 23.54 -3.20 11.09
CA LEU A 116 24.65 -3.16 12.06
C LEU A 116 24.80 -1.78 12.71
N ARG A 117 24.57 -0.69 11.96
CA ARG A 117 24.66 0.67 12.50
C ARG A 117 23.50 1.01 13.42
N LEU A 118 22.27 0.68 13.03
CA LEU A 118 21.08 0.89 13.86
C LEU A 118 21.19 0.14 15.19
N ASP A 119 21.75 -1.07 15.19
CA ASP A 119 21.99 -1.86 16.41
C ASP A 119 23.01 -1.21 17.36
N THR A 120 23.91 -0.36 16.84
CA THR A 120 24.94 0.35 17.63
C THR A 120 24.57 1.78 18.02
N CYS A 121 23.43 2.29 17.54
CA CYS A 121 23.00 3.65 17.86
C CYS A 121 22.60 3.75 19.33
N ASN A 122 23.09 4.78 20.01
CA ASN A 122 22.80 5.00 21.44
C ASN A 122 21.70 6.04 21.68
N SER A 123 21.25 6.72 20.62
CA SER A 123 20.23 7.76 20.70
C SER A 123 19.21 7.68 19.56
N VAL A 124 18.01 8.20 19.83
CA VAL A 124 16.93 8.31 18.83
C VAL A 124 17.33 9.25 17.68
N GLU A 125 18.12 10.28 17.96
CA GLU A 125 18.60 11.24 16.96
C GLU A 125 19.59 10.59 15.97
N GLU A 126 20.52 9.76 16.46
CA GLU A 126 21.41 8.97 15.61
C GLU A 126 20.62 8.03 14.70
N VAL A 127 19.61 7.35 15.25
CA VAL A 127 18.70 6.50 14.48
C VAL A 127 18.01 7.31 13.37
N GLN A 128 17.40 8.45 13.72
CA GLN A 128 16.72 9.31 12.74
C GLN A 128 17.65 9.76 11.61
N ASN A 129 18.88 10.14 11.94
CA ASN A 129 19.88 10.56 10.96
C ASN A 129 20.21 9.42 9.98
N TRP A 130 20.40 8.20 10.47
CA TRP A 130 20.65 7.03 9.62
C TRP A 130 19.45 6.65 8.75
N LEU A 131 18.25 6.73 9.30
CA LEU A 131 17.02 6.47 8.54
C LEU A 131 16.78 7.54 7.46
N TRP A 132 17.07 8.82 7.72
CA TRP A 132 17.03 9.86 6.70
C TRP A 132 18.06 9.64 5.59
N LYS A 133 19.29 9.22 5.94
CA LYS A 133 20.30 8.80 4.94
C LYS A 133 19.73 7.67 4.07
N PHE A 134 19.08 6.66 4.67
CA PHE A 134 18.45 5.56 3.95
C PHE A 134 17.32 6.02 3.01
N VAL A 135 16.41 6.87 3.50
CA VAL A 135 15.32 7.43 2.66
C VAL A 135 15.91 8.20 1.48
N ASN A 136 16.93 9.02 1.69
CA ASN A 136 17.60 9.75 0.62
C ASN A 136 18.25 8.83 -0.41
N VAL A 137 18.92 7.76 0.03
CA VAL A 137 19.46 6.73 -0.86
C VAL A 137 18.35 6.08 -1.69
N CYS A 138 17.23 5.72 -1.08
CA CYS A 138 16.06 5.17 -1.76
C CYS A 138 15.43 6.12 -2.77
N CYS A 139 15.41 7.43 -2.50
CA CYS A 139 14.92 8.44 -3.42
C CYS A 139 15.86 8.66 -4.62
N ILE A 140 17.17 8.47 -4.42
CA ILE A 140 18.18 8.73 -5.44
C ILE A 140 18.37 7.53 -6.37
N ILE A 141 18.38 6.31 -5.84
CA ILE A 141 18.51 5.09 -6.63
C ILE A 141 17.17 4.88 -7.34
N PRO A 142 17.05 5.26 -8.63
CA PRO A 142 15.76 5.22 -9.30
C PRO A 142 15.29 3.77 -9.39
N ARG A 143 13.99 3.58 -9.15
CA ARG A 143 13.32 2.28 -9.27
C ARG A 143 13.56 1.72 -10.67
N ILE A 144 13.76 0.41 -10.74
CA ILE A 144 14.21 -0.29 -11.94
C ILE A 144 13.11 -0.37 -13.03
N SER A 145 11.87 -0.06 -12.66
CA SER A 145 10.65 -0.39 -13.42
C SER A 145 10.02 0.75 -14.25
N GLU A 146 10.53 1.99 -14.23
CA GLU A 146 9.87 3.14 -14.89
C GLU A 146 9.80 3.10 -16.44
N THR A 147 10.15 1.98 -17.09
CA THR A 147 9.93 1.80 -18.54
C THR A 147 8.89 0.69 -18.78
N PRO A 148 7.59 1.02 -18.90
CA PRO A 148 6.50 0.05 -18.97
C PRO A 148 6.47 -0.82 -20.25
N THR A 149 7.25 -0.51 -21.28
CA THR A 149 7.02 -1.06 -22.64
C THR A 149 7.80 -2.33 -23.02
N ILE A 150 8.82 -2.76 -22.28
CA ILE A 150 9.71 -3.89 -22.70
C ILE A 150 9.74 -5.03 -21.65
N LEU A 151 8.94 -4.96 -20.60
CA LEU A 151 9.08 -5.82 -19.41
C LEU A 151 8.37 -7.19 -19.50
N SER A 152 7.48 -7.43 -20.46
CA SER A 152 6.79 -8.73 -20.59
C SER A 152 7.71 -9.88 -20.99
N VAL A 153 8.77 -9.61 -21.76
CA VAL A 153 9.75 -10.63 -22.19
C VAL A 153 10.86 -10.82 -21.15
N CYS A 154 11.12 -9.81 -20.32
CA CYS A 154 12.18 -9.83 -19.32
C CYS A 154 11.82 -10.63 -18.06
N ARG A 155 10.52 -10.72 -17.72
CA ARG A 155 10.03 -11.44 -16.53
C ARG A 155 10.32 -12.94 -16.54
N PHE A 156 10.39 -13.56 -17.71
CA PHE A 156 10.49 -15.02 -17.82
C PHE A 156 11.92 -15.56 -17.61
N LEU A 157 12.95 -14.75 -17.86
CA LEU A 157 14.35 -15.21 -17.85
C LEU A 157 15.08 -14.93 -16.53
N PHE A 158 14.57 -14.01 -15.72
CA PHE A 158 15.12 -13.74 -14.40
C PHE A 158 13.99 -13.81 -13.37
N ARG A 159 13.91 -14.96 -12.66
CA ARG A 159 13.27 -15.01 -11.34
C ARG A 159 14.06 -14.10 -10.40
N SER A 160 13.80 -12.79 -10.46
CA SER A 160 14.33 -11.80 -9.50
C SER A 160 13.51 -11.76 -8.21
N GLU A 161 12.54 -12.67 -8.07
CA GLU A 161 11.56 -12.77 -6.98
C GLU A 161 12.19 -12.67 -5.58
N GLU A 162 13.38 -13.21 -5.34
CA GLU A 162 13.97 -13.16 -3.99
C GLU A 162 14.49 -11.78 -3.58
N LYS A 163 14.98 -10.97 -4.54
CA LYS A 163 15.79 -9.77 -4.20
C LYS A 163 14.96 -8.54 -3.89
N ASP A 164 13.83 -8.34 -4.57
CA ASP A 164 12.95 -7.21 -4.30
C ASP A 164 12.14 -7.43 -3.00
N VAL A 165 11.92 -8.70 -2.65
CA VAL A 165 11.25 -9.13 -1.42
C VAL A 165 12.10 -8.82 -0.19
N GLU A 166 13.40 -9.13 -0.21
CA GLU A 166 14.31 -8.79 0.89
C GLU A 166 14.28 -7.29 1.22
N LEU A 167 14.23 -6.44 0.18
CA LEU A 167 14.14 -4.99 0.35
C LEU A 167 12.81 -4.57 0.95
N TYR A 168 11.70 -5.07 0.40
CA TYR A 168 10.38 -4.78 0.97
C TYR A 168 10.30 -5.19 2.45
N ILE A 169 10.74 -6.40 2.78
CA ILE A 169 10.78 -6.92 4.15
C ILE A 169 11.63 -5.99 5.01
N PHE A 170 12.80 -5.57 4.53
CA PHE A 170 13.66 -4.67 5.28
C PHE A 170 13.02 -3.31 5.56
N ILE A 171 12.36 -2.67 4.58
CA ILE A 171 11.70 -1.37 4.81
C ILE A 171 10.53 -1.54 5.80
N ALA A 172 9.81 -2.66 5.72
CA ALA A 172 8.77 -3.00 6.69
C ALA A 172 9.34 -3.23 8.11
N GLU A 173 10.47 -3.92 8.24
CA GLU A 173 11.24 -4.04 9.50
C GLU A 173 11.70 -2.68 10.02
N LEU A 174 12.12 -1.76 9.14
CA LEU A 174 12.50 -0.40 9.54
C LEU A 174 11.33 0.40 10.08
N LEU A 175 10.12 0.24 9.53
CA LEU A 175 8.92 0.88 10.08
C LEU A 175 8.60 0.33 11.47
N GLU A 176 8.67 -0.99 11.66
CA GLU A 176 8.50 -1.60 12.99
C GLU A 176 9.58 -1.14 13.97
N PHE A 177 10.83 -1.01 13.51
CA PHE A 177 11.92 -0.46 14.28
C PHE A 177 11.63 0.99 14.71
N CYS A 178 11.11 1.83 13.80
CA CYS A 178 10.70 3.19 14.14
C CYS A 178 9.65 3.23 15.25
N TYR A 179 8.71 2.28 15.23
CA TYR A 179 7.71 2.12 16.29
C TYR A 179 8.34 1.70 17.61
N ASN A 180 9.23 0.71 17.60
CA ASN A 180 9.89 0.20 18.81
C ASN A 180 10.79 1.25 19.49
N VAL A 181 11.42 2.13 18.69
CA VAL A 181 12.28 3.22 19.17
C VAL A 181 11.48 4.52 19.45
N ASP A 182 10.17 4.53 19.18
CA ASP A 182 9.27 5.68 19.35
C ASP A 182 9.75 6.94 18.61
N ILE A 183 10.09 6.79 17.33
CA ILE A 183 10.53 7.88 16.45
C ILE A 183 9.41 8.93 16.35
N GLN A 184 9.67 10.17 16.79
CA GLN A 184 8.67 11.26 16.73
C GLN A 184 8.63 12.01 15.38
N ASP A 185 9.60 11.83 14.48
CA ASP A 185 9.61 12.49 13.18
C ASP A 185 8.54 11.91 12.24
N SER A 186 7.41 12.62 12.12
CA SER A 186 6.30 12.26 11.24
C SER A 186 6.64 12.28 9.76
N SER A 187 7.57 13.14 9.32
CA SER A 187 7.96 13.21 7.92
C SER A 187 8.82 12.01 7.52
N LEU A 188 9.71 11.57 8.40
CA LEU A 188 10.52 10.37 8.20
C LEU A 188 9.67 9.10 8.15
N VAL A 189 8.82 8.88 9.16
CA VAL A 189 7.93 7.70 9.23
C VAL A 189 7.00 7.65 8.03
N THR A 190 6.45 8.79 7.62
CA THR A 190 5.60 8.88 6.43
C THR A 190 6.38 8.59 5.16
N SER A 191 7.62 9.05 5.04
CA SER A 191 8.49 8.75 3.89
C SER A 191 8.80 7.26 3.78
N LEU A 192 9.13 6.60 4.90
CA LEU A 192 9.32 5.16 4.95
C LEU A 192 8.04 4.40 4.59
N LEU A 193 6.89 4.83 5.08
CA LEU A 193 5.58 4.27 4.74
C LEU A 193 5.30 4.37 3.24
N ILE A 194 5.52 5.54 2.65
CA ILE A 194 5.40 5.77 1.20
C ILE A 194 6.35 4.86 0.44
N LEU A 195 7.60 4.70 0.89
CA LEU A 195 8.55 3.77 0.29
C LEU A 195 8.02 2.32 0.34
N THR A 196 7.58 1.84 1.50
CA THR A 196 7.03 0.49 1.67
C THR A 196 5.85 0.23 0.74
N ILE A 197 4.87 1.14 0.71
CA ILE A 197 3.67 1.00 -0.14
C ILE A 197 4.10 0.92 -1.60
N ASN A 198 4.90 1.89 -2.03
CA ASN A 198 5.33 2.00 -3.41
C ASN A 198 6.11 0.78 -3.92
N TRP A 199 6.98 0.22 -3.09
CA TRP A 199 7.81 -0.91 -3.49
C TRP A 199 6.97 -2.16 -3.71
N TYR A 200 5.88 -2.34 -2.97
CA TYR A 200 4.94 -3.43 -3.20
C TYR A 200 4.20 -3.30 -4.55
N ILE A 201 3.92 -2.08 -5.04
CA ILE A 201 3.20 -1.78 -6.31
C ILE A 201 3.72 -2.58 -7.52
N LEU A 202 5.02 -2.81 -7.58
CA LEU A 202 5.69 -3.29 -8.78
C LEU A 202 5.56 -4.79 -9.03
N ASP A 203 5.22 -5.57 -8.01
CA ASP A 203 5.35 -7.02 -8.06
C ASP A 203 4.03 -7.74 -8.45
N ILE A 204 2.90 -7.03 -8.40
CA ILE A 204 1.57 -7.65 -8.56
C ILE A 204 1.17 -8.10 -9.96
N ALA A 205 2.02 -7.87 -10.94
CA ALA A 205 1.86 -8.60 -12.18
C ALA A 205 2.04 -10.11 -11.98
N ASP A 206 2.70 -10.55 -10.91
CA ASP A 206 2.82 -11.94 -10.49
C ASP A 206 2.09 -12.16 -9.16
N VAL A 207 1.30 -13.24 -9.08
CA VAL A 207 0.30 -13.52 -8.04
C VAL A 207 0.92 -13.85 -6.66
N ALA A 208 2.23 -13.68 -6.50
CA ALA A 208 2.95 -13.99 -5.28
C ALA A 208 2.50 -13.07 -4.13
N HIS A 209 1.73 -13.63 -3.19
CA HIS A 209 1.38 -12.95 -1.95
C HIS A 209 2.61 -12.95 -1.04
N PHE A 210 3.24 -11.80 -0.84
CA PHE A 210 4.37 -11.71 0.07
C PHE A 210 3.92 -11.82 1.53
N PRO A 211 4.56 -12.67 2.34
CA PRO A 211 4.31 -12.71 3.77
C PRO A 211 4.71 -11.36 4.36
N GLN A 212 3.74 -10.65 4.91
CA GLN A 212 3.98 -9.39 5.57
C GLN A 212 4.43 -9.63 7.01
N PRO A 213 5.38 -8.83 7.56
CA PRO A 213 5.82 -8.98 8.95
C PRO A 213 4.63 -8.71 9.88
N PHE A 214 4.47 -9.50 10.94
CA PHE A 214 3.39 -9.32 11.90
C PHE A 214 3.67 -8.13 12.83
N TYR A 215 2.90 -7.05 12.72
CA TYR A 215 3.07 -5.91 13.62
C TYR A 215 2.32 -6.09 14.95
N ARG A 216 2.92 -5.57 16.02
CA ARG A 216 2.33 -5.58 17.37
C ARG A 216 1.10 -4.68 17.46
N SER A 217 0.26 -4.94 18.47
CA SER A 217 -0.84 -4.04 18.85
C SER A 217 -0.31 -2.63 19.10
N GLY A 218 -0.98 -1.62 18.54
CA GLY A 218 -0.58 -0.21 18.63
C GLY A 218 0.22 0.32 17.44
N PHE A 219 0.84 -0.55 16.64
CA PHE A 219 1.60 -0.12 15.45
C PHE A 219 0.74 0.65 14.44
N LEU A 220 -0.50 0.23 14.23
CA LEU A 220 -1.44 0.96 13.37
C LEU A 220 -1.70 2.38 13.90
N GLY A 221 -1.90 2.52 15.21
CA GLY A 221 -2.10 3.83 15.85
C GLY A 221 -0.87 4.73 15.72
N PHE A 222 0.33 4.15 15.80
CA PHE A 222 1.57 4.84 15.49
C PHE A 222 1.56 5.37 14.05
N LEU A 223 1.32 4.52 13.05
CA LEU A 223 1.28 4.99 11.66
C LEU A 223 0.25 6.09 11.43
N LEU A 224 -0.97 5.93 11.95
CA LEU A 224 -2.03 6.94 11.82
C LEU A 224 -1.66 8.28 12.48
N LYS A 225 -1.02 8.26 13.65
CA LYS A 225 -0.51 9.47 14.31
C LYS A 225 0.48 10.20 13.40
N HIS A 226 1.44 9.48 12.83
CA HIS A 226 2.48 10.09 11.99
C HIS A 226 1.93 10.59 10.65
N THR A 227 1.02 9.86 10.00
CA THR A 227 0.41 10.33 8.74
C THR A 227 -0.44 11.57 8.94
N ILE A 228 -1.20 11.66 10.03
CA ILE A 228 -2.01 12.85 10.35
C ILE A 228 -1.11 14.05 10.65
N ASN A 229 -0.08 13.87 11.48
CA ASN A 229 0.86 14.94 11.80
C ASN A 229 1.61 15.44 10.55
N ALA A 230 1.94 14.54 9.62
CA ALA A 230 2.53 14.89 8.32
C ALA A 230 1.51 15.42 7.30
N LYS A 231 0.21 15.48 7.64
CA LYS A 231 -0.90 15.84 6.74
C LYS A 231 -0.90 15.02 5.44
N PHE A 232 -0.58 13.74 5.57
CA PHE A 232 -0.49 12.81 4.46
C PHE A 232 -1.80 12.02 4.32
N ASP A 233 -2.48 12.19 3.19
CA ASP A 233 -3.70 11.46 2.86
C ASP A 233 -3.39 10.02 2.43
N LEU A 234 -3.20 9.18 3.43
CA LEU A 234 -2.93 7.75 3.24
C LEU A 234 -4.07 7.06 2.49
N ILE A 235 -5.33 7.49 2.66
CA ILE A 235 -6.48 6.86 2.00
C ILE A 235 -6.45 7.17 0.52
N SER A 236 -6.37 8.44 0.14
CA SER A 236 -6.30 8.83 -1.26
C SER A 236 -5.08 8.19 -1.92
N TYR A 237 -3.92 8.21 -1.24
CA TYR A 237 -2.70 7.58 -1.73
C TYR A 237 -2.90 6.08 -1.99
N CYS A 238 -3.43 5.32 -1.04
CA CYS A 238 -3.70 3.90 -1.24
C CYS A 238 -4.81 3.62 -2.27
N SER A 239 -5.76 4.54 -2.45
CA SER A 239 -6.86 4.36 -3.40
C SER A 239 -6.41 4.37 -4.87
N GLU A 240 -5.33 5.10 -5.18
CA GLU A 240 -4.68 5.10 -6.50
C GLU A 240 -4.00 3.76 -6.82
N PHE A 241 -3.81 2.88 -5.82
CA PHE A 241 -3.09 1.62 -5.94
C PHE A 241 -3.97 0.43 -5.50
N PRO A 242 -4.83 -0.10 -6.40
CA PRO A 242 -5.85 -1.09 -6.08
C PRO A 242 -5.43 -2.30 -5.23
N ARG A 243 -6.09 -2.45 -4.07
CA ARG A 243 -6.50 -3.64 -3.25
C ARG A 243 -5.66 -4.92 -3.16
N SER A 244 -4.79 -5.23 -4.09
CA SER A 244 -3.91 -6.40 -4.00
C SER A 244 -2.55 -6.05 -3.36
N LEU A 245 -2.22 -4.76 -3.26
CA LEU A 245 -0.85 -4.24 -3.15
C LEU A 245 -0.18 -4.05 -1.75
N TRP A 246 -0.62 -4.71 -0.68
CA TRP A 246 -1.29 -3.91 0.35
C TRP A 246 -2.07 -4.73 1.37
N ILE A 247 -1.68 -5.90 1.89
CA ILE A 247 -2.52 -6.56 2.91
C ILE A 247 -2.78 -5.59 4.10
N TYR A 248 -1.83 -4.70 4.42
CA TYR A 248 -2.05 -3.57 5.33
C TYR A 248 -2.98 -2.47 4.82
N SER A 249 -3.22 -2.28 3.52
CA SER A 249 -4.31 -1.40 3.07
C SER A 249 -5.66 -1.85 3.65
N LYS A 250 -5.89 -3.17 3.80
CA LYS A 250 -7.04 -3.69 4.55
C LYS A 250 -6.99 -3.29 6.02
N SER A 251 -5.80 -3.16 6.59
CA SER A 251 -5.63 -2.66 7.95
C SER A 251 -5.97 -1.18 8.12
N PHE A 252 -5.97 -0.40 7.03
CA PHE A 252 -6.44 1.00 7.01
C PHE A 252 -7.89 1.15 6.56
N SER A 253 -8.52 0.05 6.15
CA SER A 253 -9.90 0.00 5.68
C SER A 253 -10.84 -0.21 6.87
N VAL A 254 -11.65 0.80 7.18
CA VAL A 254 -12.73 0.69 8.18
C VAL A 254 -13.65 -0.47 7.80
N PHE A 255 -13.91 -0.61 6.50
CA PHE A 255 -14.78 -1.61 5.94
C PHE A 255 -14.26 -3.05 6.16
N ASP A 256 -12.97 -3.31 5.93
CA ASP A 256 -12.38 -4.63 6.19
C ASP A 256 -12.29 -4.91 7.69
N ALA A 257 -11.93 -3.92 8.51
CA ALA A 257 -11.92 -4.06 9.97
C ALA A 257 -13.30 -4.46 10.52
N VAL A 258 -14.35 -3.85 9.99
CA VAL A 258 -15.74 -4.17 10.34
C VAL A 258 -16.12 -5.57 9.87
N SER A 259 -15.74 -5.94 8.65
CA SER A 259 -16.02 -7.27 8.08
C SER A 259 -15.35 -8.39 8.88
N CYS A 260 -14.15 -8.15 9.42
CA CYS A 260 -13.44 -9.08 10.31
C CYS A 260 -13.92 -9.01 11.77
N GLY A 261 -14.83 -8.10 12.13
CA GLY A 261 -15.27 -7.90 13.52
C GLY A 261 -14.14 -7.39 14.43
N ASN A 262 -13.19 -6.61 13.92
CA ASN A 262 -12.12 -6.01 14.72
C ASN A 262 -12.61 -4.67 15.32
N GLU A 263 -13.20 -4.74 16.52
CA GLU A 263 -13.77 -3.58 17.23
C GLU A 263 -12.72 -2.50 17.51
N GLU A 264 -11.54 -2.89 17.99
CA GLU A 264 -10.45 -1.97 18.35
C GLU A 264 -9.95 -1.21 17.13
N GLN A 265 -9.68 -1.93 16.03
CA GLN A 265 -9.23 -1.34 14.79
C GLN A 265 -10.29 -0.44 14.16
N THR A 266 -11.56 -0.88 14.15
CA THR A 266 -12.69 -0.06 13.67
C THR A 266 -12.76 1.27 14.42
N LEU A 267 -12.71 1.22 15.76
CA LEU A 267 -12.73 2.41 16.59
C LEU A 267 -11.50 3.29 16.33
N MET A 268 -10.31 2.71 16.28
CA MET A 268 -9.05 3.44 16.07
C MET A 268 -9.05 4.19 14.73
N LEU A 269 -9.39 3.51 13.63
CA LEU A 269 -9.46 4.13 12.30
C LEU A 269 -10.47 5.29 12.28
N LEU A 270 -11.66 5.07 12.84
CA LEU A 270 -12.68 6.11 12.89
C LEU A 270 -12.26 7.28 13.77
N GLN A 271 -11.66 7.05 14.93
CA GLN A 271 -11.15 8.10 15.82
C GLN A 271 -10.14 9.01 15.12
N HIS A 272 -9.29 8.43 14.25
CA HIS A 272 -8.31 9.13 13.43
C HIS A 272 -8.91 9.82 12.19
N GLY A 273 -10.23 9.70 11.98
CA GLY A 273 -10.92 10.39 10.89
C GLY A 273 -10.85 9.67 9.55
N MET A 274 -10.49 8.38 9.54
CA MET A 274 -10.50 7.57 8.32
C MET A 274 -11.92 7.47 7.77
N GLU A 275 -12.03 7.49 6.44
CA GLU A 275 -13.31 7.35 5.76
C GLU A 275 -13.85 5.94 5.94
N VAL A 276 -15.15 5.84 6.23
CA VAL A 276 -15.83 4.54 6.30
C VAL A 276 -15.74 3.85 4.94
N PHE A 277 -15.87 4.64 3.87
CA PHE A 277 -15.87 4.19 2.48
C PHE A 277 -15.02 5.14 1.66
N THR A 278 -14.07 4.58 0.93
CA THR A 278 -13.22 5.38 0.04
C THR A 278 -13.98 5.76 -1.24
N ALA A 279 -13.54 6.80 -1.93
CA ALA A 279 -14.06 7.17 -3.26
C ALA A 279 -14.06 5.99 -4.23
N LYS A 280 -13.07 5.11 -4.10
CA LYS A 280 -12.97 3.88 -4.88
C LYS A 280 -14.04 2.87 -4.50
N ASP A 281 -14.25 2.59 -3.22
CA ASP A 281 -15.29 1.65 -2.77
C ASP A 281 -16.69 2.08 -3.25
N LEU A 282 -16.91 3.40 -3.24
CA LEU A 282 -18.12 4.03 -3.77
C LEU A 282 -18.25 3.83 -5.28
N SER A 283 -17.18 4.02 -6.05
CA SER A 283 -17.19 3.79 -7.50
C SER A 283 -17.46 2.32 -7.86
N GLU A 284 -17.03 1.38 -7.03
CA GLU A 284 -17.26 -0.06 -7.22
C GLU A 284 -18.62 -0.54 -6.69
N SER A 285 -19.29 0.26 -5.84
CA SER A 285 -20.59 -0.08 -5.25
C SER A 285 -21.75 -0.03 -6.25
N GLY A 286 -21.59 0.74 -7.31
CA GLY A 286 -22.60 0.92 -8.34
C GLY A 286 -22.76 -0.27 -9.27
N HIS A 287 -23.55 -0.09 -10.31
CA HIS A 287 -23.86 -1.13 -11.30
C HIS A 287 -22.78 -1.31 -12.39
N VAL A 288 -21.53 -0.86 -12.18
CA VAL A 288 -20.38 -0.94 -13.12
C VAL A 288 -20.57 -0.19 -14.45
N PHE A 289 -21.80 0.16 -14.85
CA PHE A 289 -22.09 0.87 -16.08
C PHE A 289 -21.80 2.37 -15.95
N GLN A 290 -20.64 2.80 -16.43
CA GLN A 290 -20.15 4.19 -16.32
C GLN A 290 -21.09 5.26 -16.91
N ASN A 291 -21.88 4.91 -17.93
CA ASN A 291 -22.76 5.85 -18.62
C ASN A 291 -24.19 5.90 -18.05
N ILE A 292 -24.47 5.07 -17.04
CA ILE A 292 -25.79 4.98 -16.43
C ILE A 292 -25.70 5.62 -15.05
N PRO A 293 -26.57 6.58 -14.69
CA PRO A 293 -26.51 7.21 -13.37
C PRO A 293 -26.78 6.19 -12.27
N GLN A 294 -26.18 6.41 -11.11
CA GLN A 294 -26.44 5.60 -9.93
C GLN A 294 -27.84 5.92 -9.38
N VAL A 295 -28.69 4.89 -9.26
CA VAL A 295 -30.08 5.05 -8.82
C VAL A 295 -30.23 4.84 -7.32
N ILE A 296 -29.55 3.83 -6.77
CA ILE A 296 -29.57 3.55 -5.34
C ILE A 296 -28.83 4.67 -4.60
N PRO A 297 -29.43 5.28 -3.55
CA PRO A 297 -28.74 6.29 -2.74
C PRO A 297 -27.43 5.76 -2.17
N GLN A 298 -26.42 6.63 -2.08
CA GLN A 298 -25.07 6.25 -1.65
C GLN A 298 -25.10 5.49 -0.32
N THR A 299 -25.75 6.04 0.72
CA THR A 299 -25.84 5.40 2.05
C THR A 299 -26.47 4.00 2.03
N HIS A 300 -27.35 3.71 1.06
CA HIS A 300 -27.93 2.38 0.90
C HIS A 300 -26.92 1.39 0.33
N LEU A 301 -26.20 1.78 -0.73
CA LEU A 301 -25.11 0.98 -1.31
C LEU A 301 -24.05 0.65 -0.25
N LEU A 302 -23.76 1.63 0.60
CA LEU A 302 -22.82 1.49 1.71
C LEU A 302 -23.22 0.39 2.69
N ILE A 303 -24.48 0.36 3.13
CA ILE A 303 -24.98 -0.74 3.98
C ILE A 303 -24.91 -2.07 3.24
N LEU A 304 -25.39 -2.11 1.99
CA LEU A 304 -25.44 -3.34 1.19
C LEU A 304 -24.04 -3.95 1.01
N GLN A 305 -23.03 -3.12 0.74
CA GLN A 305 -21.64 -3.55 0.67
C GLN A 305 -21.13 -4.08 2.01
N MET A 306 -21.42 -3.40 3.13
CA MET A 306 -21.00 -3.89 4.45
C MET A 306 -21.62 -5.25 4.75
N MET A 307 -22.91 -5.43 4.43
CA MET A 307 -23.61 -6.70 4.59
C MET A 307 -22.99 -7.79 3.71
N GLN A 308 -22.67 -7.48 2.46
CA GLN A 308 -22.00 -8.39 1.53
C GLN A 308 -20.69 -8.93 2.11
N ARG A 309 -19.92 -8.10 2.82
CA ARG A 309 -18.59 -8.46 3.32
C ARG A 309 -18.55 -8.99 4.74
N MET A 310 -19.56 -8.69 5.54
CA MET A 310 -19.79 -9.38 6.80
C MET A 310 -20.27 -10.81 6.60
N ARG A 311 -20.85 -11.13 5.43
CA ARG A 311 -21.27 -12.49 5.10
C ARG A 311 -20.04 -13.40 5.23
N PRO A 312 -20.10 -14.45 6.08
CA PRO A 312 -19.00 -15.41 6.16
C PRO A 312 -18.72 -15.94 4.76
N ASP A 313 -17.43 -16.06 4.42
CA ASP A 313 -16.97 -16.50 3.11
C ASP A 313 -17.53 -17.91 2.83
N LEU A 314 -18.66 -17.96 2.11
CA LEU A 314 -19.38 -19.19 1.80
C LEU A 314 -18.60 -20.10 0.86
N SER A 315 -17.45 -19.62 0.36
CA SER A 315 -16.56 -20.36 -0.54
C SER A 315 -15.95 -21.63 0.09
N ASN A 316 -15.98 -21.79 1.41
CA ASN A 316 -15.46 -22.97 2.12
C ASN A 316 -16.54 -23.91 2.69
N LEU A 317 -17.81 -23.65 2.41
CA LEU A 317 -18.92 -24.45 2.93
C LEU A 317 -19.70 -25.02 1.75
N ASP A 318 -19.56 -26.34 1.55
CA ASP A 318 -20.35 -27.20 0.64
C ASP A 318 -21.85 -27.17 1.01
N PHE A 319 -22.46 -25.99 0.91
CA PHE A 319 -23.86 -25.70 1.26
C PHE A 319 -24.73 -25.82 0.01
N LEU A 320 -24.56 -26.90 -0.74
CA LEU A 320 -25.56 -27.38 -1.67
C LEU A 320 -26.33 -28.49 -0.95
N GLN A 321 -27.32 -28.16 -0.10
CA GLN A 321 -28.61 -28.90 -0.05
C GLN A 321 -29.60 -28.54 1.08
N SER A 322 -29.25 -27.86 2.17
CA SER A 322 -30.29 -27.49 3.15
C SER A 322 -30.94 -26.16 2.78
N ARG A 323 -32.15 -26.21 2.20
CA ARG A 323 -33.04 -25.05 2.00
C ARG A 323 -33.60 -24.49 3.31
N ASP A 324 -33.21 -25.03 4.45
CA ASP A 324 -33.59 -24.49 5.74
C ASP A 324 -32.83 -23.19 5.98
N SER A 325 -33.63 -22.15 6.24
CA SER A 325 -33.35 -20.71 6.40
C SER A 325 -32.41 -20.33 7.56
N GLU A 326 -31.46 -21.20 7.83
CA GLU A 326 -30.58 -21.23 8.97
C GLU A 326 -29.16 -21.14 8.38
N HIS A 327 -28.53 -19.99 8.13
CA HIS A 327 -27.97 -19.10 9.15
C HIS A 327 -27.30 -17.89 8.45
N PHE A 328 -28.06 -16.86 8.11
CA PHE A 328 -27.50 -15.56 7.70
C PHE A 328 -27.26 -14.69 8.94
N PHE A 329 -26.21 -14.98 9.72
CA PHE A 329 -25.91 -14.21 10.92
C PHE A 329 -24.58 -13.48 10.81
N VAL A 330 -24.61 -12.18 11.13
CA VAL A 330 -23.41 -11.43 11.48
C VAL A 330 -22.97 -11.80 12.89
N THR A 331 -21.66 -11.92 13.11
CA THR A 331 -21.10 -12.15 14.45
C THR A 331 -21.40 -10.97 15.37
N GLN A 332 -21.41 -11.21 16.68
CA GLN A 332 -21.59 -10.13 17.67
C GLN A 332 -20.53 -9.03 17.55
N LYS A 333 -19.30 -9.40 17.21
CA LYS A 333 -18.18 -8.46 16.98
C LYS A 333 -18.43 -7.57 15.74
N GLN A 334 -18.83 -8.16 14.62
CA GLN A 334 -19.21 -7.40 13.41
C GLN A 334 -20.39 -6.45 13.71
N ARG A 335 -21.40 -6.90 14.46
CA ARG A 335 -22.54 -6.06 14.88
C ARG A 335 -22.09 -4.83 15.67
N LYS A 336 -21.17 -5.01 16.62
CA LYS A 336 -20.60 -3.88 17.37
C LYS A 336 -19.79 -2.94 16.47
N CYS A 337 -18.98 -3.48 15.57
CA CYS A 337 -18.23 -2.67 14.59
C CYS A 337 -19.18 -1.82 13.73
N PHE A 338 -20.28 -2.41 13.24
CA PHE A 338 -21.32 -1.71 12.50
C PHE A 338 -21.94 -0.57 13.31
N ASN A 339 -22.24 -0.81 14.60
CA ASN A 339 -22.76 0.22 15.50
C ASN A 339 -21.76 1.37 15.69
N ILE A 340 -20.46 1.08 15.77
CA ILE A 340 -19.41 2.11 15.86
C ILE A 340 -19.35 2.93 14.56
N VAL A 341 -19.42 2.29 13.40
CA VAL A 341 -19.49 2.98 12.10
C VAL A 341 -20.68 3.93 12.05
N TRP A 342 -21.85 3.50 12.51
CA TRP A 342 -23.05 4.34 12.51
C TRP A 342 -22.96 5.57 13.43
N ARG A 343 -21.97 5.63 14.33
CA ARG A 343 -21.70 6.81 15.16
C ARG A 343 -21.11 7.97 14.35
N VAL A 344 -20.48 7.71 13.21
CA VAL A 344 -19.86 8.76 12.37
C VAL A 344 -20.70 9.17 11.17
N ILE A 345 -21.73 8.41 10.81
CA ILE A 345 -22.61 8.67 9.67
C ILE A 345 -23.74 9.62 10.10
N PRO A 346 -23.90 10.80 9.48
CA PRO A 346 -24.92 11.78 9.88
C PRO A 346 -26.35 11.35 9.49
N ASP A 347 -26.49 10.38 8.59
CA ASP A 347 -27.77 9.93 8.05
C ASP A 347 -28.61 9.16 9.09
N PRO A 348 -29.96 9.22 8.98
CA PRO A 348 -30.83 8.37 9.76
C PRO A 348 -30.62 6.89 9.42
N TYR A 349 -31.11 6.00 10.29
CA TYR A 349 -31.16 4.58 9.97
C TYR A 349 -32.01 4.36 8.71
N ILE A 350 -31.56 3.46 7.85
CA ILE A 350 -32.26 3.13 6.60
C ILE A 350 -33.23 2.00 6.90
N LYS A 351 -34.47 2.14 6.43
CA LYS A 351 -35.48 1.09 6.55
C LYS A 351 -35.28 0.01 5.51
N TYR A 352 -35.59 -1.24 5.85
CA TYR A 352 -35.57 -2.34 4.88
C TYR A 352 -36.44 -2.03 3.65
N THR A 353 -37.67 -1.54 3.87
CA THR A 353 -38.60 -1.21 2.78
C THR A 353 -38.06 -0.11 1.86
N GLU A 354 -37.35 0.88 2.41
CA GLU A 354 -36.73 1.96 1.63
C GLU A 354 -35.59 1.40 0.76
N MET A 355 -34.76 0.54 1.37
CA MET A 355 -33.68 -0.14 0.67
C MET A 355 -34.18 -1.05 -0.45
N ALA A 356 -35.19 -1.87 -0.19
CA ALA A 356 -35.82 -2.75 -1.18
C ALA A 356 -36.41 -1.96 -2.34
N LEU A 357 -37.12 -0.86 -2.08
CA LEU A 357 -37.66 0.01 -3.13
C LEU A 357 -36.56 0.62 -4.00
N ALA A 358 -35.44 1.06 -3.40
CA ALA A 358 -34.30 1.57 -4.16
C ALA A 358 -33.68 0.49 -5.07
N ILE A 359 -33.54 -0.75 -4.57
CA ILE A 359 -33.03 -1.90 -5.34
C ILE A 359 -33.95 -2.20 -6.53
N TYR A 360 -35.27 -2.28 -6.31
CA TYR A 360 -36.23 -2.50 -7.41
C TYR A 360 -36.24 -1.36 -8.42
N SER A 361 -36.04 -0.12 -7.96
CA SER A 361 -35.94 1.04 -8.84
C SER A 361 -34.70 0.97 -9.73
N GLU A 362 -33.53 0.61 -9.18
CA GLU A 362 -32.31 0.36 -9.96
C GLU A 362 -32.52 -0.76 -10.97
N HIS A 363 -33.12 -1.88 -10.55
CA HIS A 363 -33.38 -3.03 -11.41
C HIS A 363 -34.20 -2.66 -12.65
N ARG A 364 -35.33 -1.97 -12.45
CA ARG A 364 -36.17 -1.49 -13.57
C ARG A 364 -35.45 -0.47 -14.44
N PHE A 365 -34.67 0.42 -13.83
CA PHE A 365 -33.91 1.42 -14.57
C PHE A 365 -32.86 0.77 -15.46
N LEU A 366 -32.13 -0.23 -14.96
CA LEU A 366 -31.15 -0.99 -15.74
C LEU A 366 -31.80 -1.81 -16.85
N GLU A 367 -32.97 -2.41 -16.59
CA GLU A 367 -33.77 -3.10 -17.61
C GLU A 367 -34.11 -2.17 -18.79
N GLN A 368 -34.59 -0.95 -18.50
CA GLN A 368 -34.90 0.07 -19.52
C GLN A 368 -33.68 0.49 -20.36
N HIS A 369 -32.47 0.35 -19.83
CA HIS A 369 -31.22 0.71 -20.52
C HIS A 369 -30.53 -0.51 -21.16
N ASN A 370 -31.19 -1.67 -21.23
CA ASN A 370 -30.61 -2.93 -21.70
C ASN A 370 -29.31 -3.33 -20.96
N ALA A 371 -29.18 -2.91 -19.70
CA ALA A 371 -28.04 -3.15 -18.83
C ALA A 371 -28.40 -4.13 -17.70
N PHE A 372 -29.27 -5.09 -18.02
CA PHE A 372 -29.91 -5.96 -17.05
C PHE A 372 -28.97 -7.07 -16.55
N GLN A 373 -28.84 -7.18 -15.23
CA GLN A 373 -28.17 -8.30 -14.56
C GLN A 373 -29.15 -8.92 -13.54
N PRO A 374 -29.80 -10.05 -13.87
CA PRO A 374 -30.89 -10.59 -13.05
C PRO A 374 -30.42 -10.96 -11.63
N MET A 375 -29.22 -11.54 -11.50
CA MET A 375 -28.67 -11.99 -10.22
C MET A 375 -28.40 -10.83 -9.25
N ARG A 376 -28.06 -9.64 -9.76
CA ARG A 376 -27.71 -8.48 -8.93
C ARG A 376 -28.88 -8.06 -8.03
N CYS A 377 -30.09 -8.02 -8.57
CA CYS A 377 -31.27 -7.62 -7.78
C CYS A 377 -31.52 -8.58 -6.62
N GLU A 378 -31.46 -9.89 -6.90
CA GLU A 378 -31.62 -10.93 -5.89
C GLU A 378 -30.50 -10.87 -4.82
N GLU A 379 -29.24 -10.69 -5.23
CA GLU A 379 -28.11 -10.54 -4.32
C GLU A 379 -28.27 -9.33 -3.38
N LEU A 380 -28.64 -8.16 -3.93
CA LEU A 380 -28.85 -6.96 -3.13
C LEU A 380 -30.04 -7.11 -2.17
N LEU A 381 -31.12 -7.78 -2.58
CA LEU A 381 -32.25 -8.07 -1.69
C LEU A 381 -31.84 -9.02 -0.56
N ASN A 382 -31.00 -10.01 -0.84
CA ASN A 382 -30.45 -10.90 0.19
C ASN A 382 -29.61 -10.13 1.22
N TYR A 383 -28.81 -9.15 0.78
CA TYR A 383 -28.05 -8.29 1.69
C TYR A 383 -28.95 -7.34 2.49
N ALA A 384 -30.02 -6.80 1.88
CA ALA A 384 -31.00 -6.00 2.58
C ALA A 384 -31.73 -6.82 3.67
N LEU A 385 -32.06 -8.07 3.39
CA LEU A 385 -32.68 -8.99 4.36
C LEU A 385 -31.73 -9.35 5.50
N LEU A 386 -30.44 -9.55 5.20
CA LEU A 386 -29.40 -9.73 6.22
C LEU A 386 -29.34 -8.52 7.16
N TYR A 387 -29.38 -7.30 6.62
CA TYR A 387 -29.43 -6.07 7.41
C TYR A 387 -30.68 -6.02 8.30
N GLU A 388 -31.87 -6.32 7.76
CA GLU A 388 -33.11 -6.34 8.54
C GLU A 388 -33.05 -7.36 9.69
N THR A 389 -32.56 -8.56 9.40
CA THR A 389 -32.48 -9.65 10.36
C THR A 389 -31.48 -9.34 11.48
N CYS A 390 -30.31 -8.80 11.12
CA CYS A 390 -29.22 -8.57 12.07
C CYS A 390 -29.33 -7.24 12.82
N PHE A 391 -30.01 -6.25 12.25
CA PHE A 391 -30.10 -4.88 12.77
C PHE A 391 -31.57 -4.42 12.81
N LYS A 392 -32.46 -5.30 13.28
CA LYS A 392 -33.92 -5.09 13.32
C LYS A 392 -34.34 -3.72 13.85
N ASP A 393 -33.74 -3.28 14.96
CA ASP A 393 -34.07 -1.98 15.57
C ASP A 393 -33.75 -0.81 14.63
N MET A 394 -32.70 -0.91 13.82
CA MET A 394 -32.34 0.11 12.82
C MET A 394 -33.19 0.00 11.56
N ALA A 395 -33.47 -1.23 11.11
CA ALA A 395 -34.16 -1.49 9.85
C ALA A 395 -35.68 -1.30 9.90
N THR A 396 -36.29 -1.39 11.09
CA THR A 396 -37.76 -1.37 11.26
C THR A 396 -38.26 -0.16 12.06
N SER A 397 -37.39 0.55 12.78
CA SER A 397 -37.80 1.72 13.57
C SER A 397 -38.38 2.84 12.69
N PRO A 398 -39.24 3.71 13.26
CA PRO A 398 -39.68 4.92 12.59
C PRO A 398 -38.50 5.72 12.03
N LYS A 399 -38.65 6.26 10.82
CA LYS A 399 -37.60 7.07 10.20
C LYS A 399 -37.66 8.44 10.84
N GLU A 400 -36.81 8.65 11.82
CA GLU A 400 -36.65 9.93 12.49
C GLU A 400 -35.31 10.55 12.11
N PRO A 401 -35.24 11.88 11.97
CA PRO A 401 -33.96 12.56 11.83
C PRO A 401 -33.06 12.19 13.02
N ARG A 402 -31.76 12.06 12.78
CA ARG A 402 -30.81 11.85 13.88
C ARG A 402 -30.95 13.00 14.88
N ASN A 403 -30.85 12.67 16.17
CA ASN A 403 -30.92 13.68 17.21
C ASN A 403 -29.84 14.77 17.01
N LEU A 404 -30.10 15.98 17.51
CA LEU A 404 -29.19 17.11 17.37
C LEU A 404 -27.80 16.79 17.95
N LYS A 405 -27.74 16.03 19.06
CA LYS A 405 -26.49 15.57 19.70
C LYS A 405 -25.58 14.84 18.69
N HIS A 406 -26.14 13.92 17.92
CA HIS A 406 -25.44 13.13 16.90
C HIS A 406 -24.99 13.99 15.72
N LEU A 407 -25.86 14.86 15.22
CA LEU A 407 -25.51 15.78 14.14
C LEU A 407 -24.37 16.73 14.55
N CYS A 408 -24.40 17.23 15.79
CA CYS A 408 -23.30 18.02 16.35
C CYS A 408 -22.00 17.22 16.43
N ARG A 409 -22.04 15.94 16.86
CA ARG A 409 -20.85 15.07 16.84
C ARG A 409 -20.27 14.95 15.44
N CYS A 410 -21.09 14.61 14.45
CA CYS A 410 -20.63 14.47 13.06
C CYS A 410 -20.04 15.78 12.53
N ALA A 411 -20.70 16.92 12.77
CA ALA A 411 -20.21 18.23 12.32
C ALA A 411 -18.87 18.63 12.96
N ILE A 412 -18.73 18.49 14.29
CA ILE A 412 -17.48 18.79 14.99
C ILE A 412 -16.35 17.88 14.49
N ARG A 413 -16.60 16.57 14.38
CA ARG A 413 -15.61 15.61 13.90
C ARG A 413 -15.20 15.88 12.46
N LYS A 414 -16.15 16.22 11.58
CA LYS A 414 -15.87 16.61 10.18
C LYS A 414 -14.92 17.80 10.13
N ASN A 415 -15.22 18.87 10.87
CA ASN A 415 -14.35 20.06 10.92
C ASN A 415 -12.95 19.72 11.48
N LEU A 416 -12.86 18.89 12.53
CA LEU A 416 -11.56 18.45 13.07
C LEU A 416 -10.78 17.59 12.07
N LYS A 417 -11.45 16.70 11.32
CA LYS A 417 -10.84 15.90 10.24
C LYS A 417 -10.25 16.80 9.17
N GLU A 418 -11.04 17.75 8.65
CA GLU A 418 -10.61 18.69 7.61
C GLU A 418 -9.41 19.54 8.04
N MET A 419 -9.26 19.78 9.34
CA MET A 419 -8.12 20.48 9.92
C MET A 419 -6.93 19.58 10.28
N TRP A 420 -6.98 18.27 10.03
CA TRP A 420 -5.98 17.27 10.46
C TRP A 420 -5.76 17.26 11.98
N LYS A 421 -6.85 17.44 12.73
CA LYS A 421 -6.87 17.53 14.20
C LYS A 421 -7.58 16.36 14.87
N LEU A 422 -7.83 15.25 14.19
CA LEU A 422 -8.33 14.04 14.84
C LEU A 422 -7.18 13.08 15.15
N PRO A 423 -7.22 12.31 16.26
CA PRO A 423 -8.12 12.46 17.40
C PRO A 423 -7.66 13.57 18.36
N SER A 424 -6.41 14.03 18.27
CA SER A 424 -5.73 14.88 19.25
C SER A 424 -6.41 16.23 19.50
N GLY A 425 -7.02 16.84 18.49
CA GLY A 425 -7.75 18.10 18.62
C GLY A 425 -8.98 18.01 19.52
N ILE A 426 -9.56 16.82 19.74
CA ILE A 426 -10.66 16.64 20.68
C ILE A 426 -10.18 16.93 22.11
N SER A 427 -8.98 16.47 22.49
CA SER A 427 -8.46 16.69 23.85
C SER A 427 -8.18 18.17 24.13
N CYS A 428 -7.85 18.94 23.08
CA CYS A 428 -7.66 20.39 23.11
C CYS A 428 -8.95 21.20 23.24
N LEU A 429 -10.13 20.59 23.03
CA LEU A 429 -11.41 21.28 23.22
C LEU A 429 -11.65 21.51 24.73
N LYS A 430 -12.10 22.71 25.10
CA LYS A 430 -12.50 23.05 26.47
C LYS A 430 -13.89 22.48 26.80
N LEU A 431 -14.04 21.17 26.64
CA LEU A 431 -15.26 20.42 26.90
C LEU A 431 -15.08 19.50 28.11
N PRO A 432 -16.15 19.19 28.86
CA PRO A 432 -16.14 18.10 29.84
C PRO A 432 -15.72 16.76 29.21
N GLU A 433 -15.07 15.90 30.00
CA GLU A 433 -14.55 14.60 29.52
C GLU A 433 -15.64 13.73 28.89
N ILE A 434 -16.86 13.80 29.43
CA ILE A 434 -18.01 13.07 28.87
C ILE A 434 -18.31 13.49 27.41
N LEU A 435 -18.16 14.77 27.07
CA LEU A 435 -18.35 15.21 25.69
C LEU A 435 -17.16 14.86 24.82
N LYS A 436 -15.93 14.85 25.37
CA LYS A 436 -14.73 14.40 24.65
C LYS A 436 -14.81 12.93 24.29
N ASP A 437 -15.23 12.08 25.22
CA ASP A 437 -15.41 10.65 24.98
C ASP A 437 -16.51 10.36 23.95
N TYR A 438 -17.61 11.12 24.00
CA TYR A 438 -18.67 11.05 23.01
C TYR A 438 -18.18 11.45 21.61
N LEU A 439 -17.44 12.57 21.51
CA LEU A 439 -16.79 13.00 20.26
C LEU A 439 -15.74 12.00 19.80
N ASN A 440 -15.06 11.30 20.72
CA ASN A 440 -14.07 10.27 20.44
C ASN A 440 -14.68 8.87 20.25
N LEU A 441 -16.00 8.78 20.05
CA LEU A 441 -16.72 7.55 19.70
C LEU A 441 -16.67 6.42 20.74
N LYS A 442 -16.28 6.70 21.99
CA LYS A 442 -16.20 5.66 23.04
C LYS A 442 -17.59 5.13 23.41
N TYR A 443 -18.60 5.99 23.42
CA TYR A 443 -20.01 5.63 23.61
C TYR A 443 -20.94 6.54 22.81
N ASP A 444 -22.24 6.26 22.86
CA ASP A 444 -23.30 7.02 22.17
C ASP A 444 -24.16 7.87 23.12
#